data_AF-A0A6N2YL39-F1
#
_entry.id   AF-A0A6N2YL39-F1
#
_cell.length_a   1.000
_cell.length_b   1.000
_cell.length_c   1.000
_cell.angle_alpha   90.00
_cell.angle_beta   90.00
_cell.angle_gamma   90.00
#
_symmetry.space_group_name_H-M   'P 1'
#
loop_
_entity.id
_entity.type
_entity.pdbx_description
1 polymer ?
#
loop_
_entity_poly.entity_id
_entity_poly.type
_entity_poly.pdbx_seq_one_letter_code
_entity_poly.pdbx_strand_id
1 'polypeptide(L)'
;MDADNLVITLKKSLAKLSRTERRRAVELVGDVVRAAMFDDAAGDGYEVERCPRCGSVAIVKKGKSRNGDRRYLCRGRGRTFSGSTGRVLGTSRLPRETWMAYAECFALMLPLRECAGRCGVCLKTAWTMRHRLIECLKAYSPDFRVGRGGACELDQTYLPESFKGNHSKGSFTLPRKARHRGKQVRRRGLSREQICVMTGVSDSERHLLRGLGARRGLAQARGGGPPRPYRRGRGRRHGQGGRICRRAARPEGCLA
;
A
#
# COMPACT_ATOMS: atom_id res chain seq x y z
N MET A 1 -7.27 23.90 5.32
CA MET A 1 -6.37 23.01 6.09
C MET A 1 -5.09 22.84 5.31
N ASP A 2 -3.96 23.12 5.95
CA ASP A 2 -2.63 23.06 5.34
C ASP A 2 -2.10 21.61 5.34
N ALA A 3 -1.32 21.20 4.32
CA ALA A 3 -0.65 19.90 4.25
C ALA A 3 0.37 19.72 5.39
N ASP A 4 1.07 20.80 5.75
CA ASP A 4 1.98 20.80 6.90
C ASP A 4 1.18 20.63 8.20
N ASN A 5 0.04 21.32 8.31
CA ASN A 5 -0.89 21.10 9.44
C ASN A 5 -1.50 19.70 9.45
N LEU A 6 -1.77 19.08 8.29
CA LEU A 6 -2.24 17.70 8.21
C LEU A 6 -1.16 16.71 8.64
N VAL A 7 0.09 16.89 8.22
CA VAL A 7 1.22 16.06 8.66
C VAL A 7 1.48 16.27 10.16
N ILE A 8 1.43 17.51 10.65
CA ILE A 8 1.55 17.81 12.07
C ILE A 8 0.37 17.20 12.84
N THR A 9 -0.85 17.29 12.34
CA THR A 9 -2.05 16.72 12.97
C THR A 9 -1.97 15.21 12.98
N LEU A 10 -1.56 14.58 11.88
CA LEU A 10 -1.34 13.14 11.78
C LEU A 10 -0.27 12.70 12.77
N LYS A 11 0.88 13.39 12.82
CA LYS A 11 1.94 13.15 13.80
C LYS A 11 1.45 13.33 15.24
N LYS A 12 0.64 14.36 15.51
CA LYS A 12 0.05 14.60 16.84
C LYS A 12 -0.96 13.50 17.20
N SER A 13 -1.85 13.11 16.29
CA SER A 13 -2.82 12.03 16.49
C SER A 13 -2.14 10.68 16.71
N LEU A 14 -1.06 10.41 15.99
CA LEU A 14 -0.29 9.17 16.16
C LEU A 14 0.62 9.23 17.39
N ALA A 15 1.06 10.43 17.80
CA ALA A 15 1.68 10.64 19.11
C ALA A 15 0.68 10.44 20.27
N LYS A 16 -0.63 10.52 20.02
CA LYS A 16 -1.65 10.15 21.02
C LYS A 16 -1.86 8.65 21.13
N LEU A 17 -1.27 7.81 20.27
CA LEU A 17 -1.27 6.37 20.48
C LEU A 17 -0.63 6.07 21.83
N SER A 18 -1.39 5.36 22.66
CA SER A 18 -0.94 4.83 23.94
C SER A 18 0.27 3.91 23.73
N ARG A 19 1.03 3.69 24.82
CA ARG A 19 2.19 2.80 24.80
C ARG A 19 1.83 1.39 24.31
N THR A 20 0.63 0.92 24.64
CA THR A 20 0.10 -0.38 24.23
C THR A 20 -0.22 -0.42 22.74
N GLU A 21 -0.90 0.59 22.20
CA GLU A 21 -1.20 0.68 20.77
C GLU A 21 0.07 0.78 19.92
N ARG A 22 1.06 1.57 20.35
CA ARG A 22 2.36 1.66 19.64
C ARG A 22 3.08 0.33 19.63
N ARG A 23 3.12 -0.36 20.78
CA ARG A 23 3.72 -1.71 20.87
C ARG A 23 3.01 -2.69 19.94
N ARG A 24 1.67 -2.69 19.92
CA ARG A 24 0.87 -3.54 19.03
C ARG A 24 1.14 -3.23 17.56
N ALA A 25 1.30 -1.96 17.19
CA ALA A 25 1.64 -1.58 15.81
C ALA A 25 3.04 -2.08 15.41
N VAL A 26 4.03 -1.96 16.29
CA VAL A 26 5.38 -2.50 16.06
C VAL A 26 5.33 -4.02 15.90
N GLU A 27 4.60 -4.71 16.77
CA GLU A 27 4.41 -6.15 16.73
C GLU A 27 3.78 -6.60 15.41
N LEU A 28 2.65 -6.01 15.01
CA LEU A 28 1.97 -6.34 13.76
C LEU A 28 2.83 -6.09 12.51
N VAL A 29 3.56 -4.98 12.44
CA VAL A 29 4.49 -4.73 11.32
C VAL A 29 5.66 -5.73 11.37
N GLY A 30 6.14 -6.04 12.57
CA GLY A 30 7.13 -7.08 12.81
C GLY A 30 6.64 -8.45 12.35
N ASP A 31 5.38 -8.80 12.56
CA ASP A 31 4.77 -10.05 12.12
C ASP A 31 4.73 -10.15 10.60
N VAL A 32 4.40 -9.07 9.92
CA VAL A 32 4.45 -8.99 8.45
C VAL A 32 5.87 -9.20 7.95
N VAL A 33 6.86 -8.55 8.58
CA VAL A 33 8.29 -8.75 8.23
C VAL A 33 8.72 -10.18 8.51
N ARG A 34 8.33 -10.74 9.66
CA ARG A 34 8.60 -12.13 10.04
C ARG A 34 7.99 -13.07 9.03
N ALA A 35 6.71 -12.96 8.71
CA ALA A 35 6.04 -13.77 7.69
C ALA A 35 6.74 -13.65 6.33
N ALA A 36 7.07 -12.43 5.89
CA ALA A 36 7.80 -12.17 4.66
C ALA A 36 9.24 -12.76 4.64
N MET A 37 9.83 -13.00 5.82
CA MET A 37 11.16 -13.59 6.03
C MET A 37 11.13 -15.05 6.52
N PHE A 38 9.95 -15.63 6.82
CA PHE A 38 9.76 -16.99 7.34
C PHE A 38 8.90 -17.84 6.40
N ASP A 39 8.18 -17.24 5.45
CA ASP A 39 7.92 -17.91 4.18
C ASP A 39 9.25 -18.42 3.59
N ASP A 40 10.39 -17.76 3.88
CA ASP A 40 11.77 -18.18 3.58
C ASP A 40 12.27 -19.39 4.39
N ALA A 41 11.56 -19.82 5.43
CA ALA A 41 11.76 -21.08 6.14
C ALA A 41 10.75 -22.15 5.70
N ALA A 42 10.31 -22.11 4.43
CA ALA A 42 9.99 -23.35 3.75
C ALA A 42 11.29 -24.18 3.82
N GLY A 43 11.39 -25.00 4.87
CA GLY A 43 12.64 -25.55 5.36
C GLY A 43 13.33 -26.42 4.32
N ASP A 44 14.39 -27.10 4.74
CA ASP A 44 15.20 -27.97 3.89
C ASP A 44 14.39 -29.05 3.10
N GLY A 45 13.08 -29.19 3.33
CA GLY A 45 12.14 -30.06 2.62
C GLY A 45 11.06 -29.42 1.72
N TYR A 46 10.93 -28.10 1.55
CA TYR A 46 9.95 -27.56 0.57
C TYR A 46 10.53 -27.55 -0.85
N GLU A 47 10.14 -28.53 -1.65
CA GLU A 47 10.55 -28.61 -3.05
C GLU A 47 9.69 -27.68 -3.92
N VAL A 48 10.34 -26.80 -4.67
CA VAL A 48 9.63 -25.98 -5.65
C VAL A 48 9.27 -26.86 -6.84
N GLU A 49 7.99 -26.96 -7.18
CA GLU A 49 7.50 -27.79 -8.30
C GLU A 49 7.38 -27.05 -9.62
N ARG A 50 7.27 -25.71 -9.58
CA ARG A 50 7.03 -24.87 -10.76
C ARG A 50 7.88 -23.62 -10.74
N CYS A 51 8.32 -23.19 -11.92
CA CYS A 51 9.03 -21.92 -12.05
C CYS A 51 8.12 -20.75 -11.64
N PRO A 52 8.50 -19.89 -10.68
CA PRO A 52 7.66 -18.77 -10.23
C PRO A 52 7.48 -17.68 -11.29
N ARG A 53 8.17 -17.77 -12.44
CA ARG A 53 8.13 -16.76 -13.52
C ARG A 53 7.24 -17.19 -14.68
N CYS A 54 7.23 -18.46 -15.08
CA CYS A 54 6.42 -18.96 -16.20
C CYS A 54 5.49 -20.12 -15.84
N GLY A 55 5.50 -20.62 -14.60
CA GLY A 55 4.72 -21.79 -14.21
C GLY A 55 5.21 -23.14 -14.77
N SER A 56 6.30 -23.16 -15.56
CA SER A 56 6.84 -24.40 -16.13
C SER A 56 7.30 -25.37 -15.03
N VAL A 57 6.91 -26.64 -15.16
CA VAL A 57 7.37 -27.78 -14.34
C VAL A 57 8.75 -28.29 -14.77
N ALA A 58 9.28 -27.81 -15.90
CA ALA A 58 10.60 -28.22 -16.40
C ALA A 58 11.71 -27.46 -15.63
N ILE A 59 11.95 -27.89 -14.39
CA ILE A 59 12.90 -27.30 -13.46
C ILE A 59 13.95 -28.33 -13.04
N VAL A 60 15.19 -27.89 -12.83
CA VAL A 60 16.28 -28.75 -12.35
C VAL A 60 17.00 -28.11 -11.17
N LYS A 61 17.40 -28.91 -10.17
CA LYS A 61 18.17 -28.45 -9.02
C LYS A 61 19.59 -28.07 -9.47
N LYS A 62 20.09 -26.90 -9.06
CA LYS A 62 21.39 -26.33 -9.45
C LYS A 62 22.26 -25.98 -8.23
N GLY A 63 22.43 -26.95 -7.33
CA GLY A 63 23.22 -26.80 -6.10
C GLY A 63 22.60 -25.82 -5.10
N LYS A 64 23.41 -25.38 -4.14
CA LYS A 64 23.04 -24.39 -3.11
C LYS A 64 23.74 -23.05 -3.38
N SER A 65 23.13 -21.95 -2.94
CA SER A 65 23.75 -20.62 -2.89
C SER A 65 24.78 -20.55 -1.76
N ARG A 66 25.59 -19.49 -1.73
CA ARG A 66 26.50 -19.19 -0.61
C ARG A 66 25.76 -19.11 0.74
N ASN A 67 24.48 -18.72 0.70
CA ASN A 67 23.63 -18.60 1.87
C ASN A 67 22.92 -19.92 2.24
N GLY A 68 23.25 -21.04 1.61
CA GLY A 68 22.62 -22.35 1.85
C GLY A 68 21.36 -22.63 1.02
N ASP A 69 20.72 -21.59 0.46
CA ASP A 69 19.48 -21.73 -0.32
C ASP A 69 19.61 -22.64 -1.53
N ARG A 70 18.63 -23.55 -1.73
CA ARG A 70 18.56 -24.36 -2.95
C ARG A 70 18.33 -23.47 -4.17
N ARG A 71 19.15 -23.66 -5.21
CA ARG A 71 18.95 -23.03 -6.52
C ARG A 71 18.30 -24.01 -7.50
N TYR A 72 17.52 -23.47 -8.41
CA TYR A 72 16.82 -24.16 -9.47
C TYR A 72 17.09 -23.46 -10.80
N LEU A 73 17.07 -24.21 -11.90
CA LEU A 73 17.11 -23.68 -13.26
C LEU A 73 15.79 -24.04 -13.96
N CYS A 74 15.09 -23.03 -14.46
CA CYS A 74 13.92 -23.23 -15.32
C CYS A 74 14.40 -23.49 -16.75
N ARG A 75 14.09 -24.66 -17.32
CA ARG A 75 14.40 -25.00 -18.71
C ARG A 75 13.54 -24.22 -19.70
N GLY A 76 12.31 -23.86 -19.34
CA GLY A 76 11.43 -23.07 -20.23
C GLY A 76 11.89 -21.63 -20.49
N ARG A 77 12.58 -20.99 -19.54
CA ARG A 77 13.13 -19.62 -19.71
C ARG A 77 14.67 -19.55 -19.66
N GLY A 78 15.36 -20.66 -19.39
CA GLY A 78 16.81 -20.70 -19.20
C GLY A 78 17.32 -19.89 -17.98
N ARG A 79 16.47 -19.52 -17.02
CA ARG A 79 16.84 -18.65 -15.89
C ARG A 79 16.88 -19.40 -14.56
N THR A 80 17.86 -19.05 -13.72
CA THR A 80 17.98 -19.59 -12.37
C THR A 80 17.09 -18.84 -11.37
N PHE A 81 16.59 -19.58 -10.38
CA PHE A 81 15.80 -19.06 -9.27
C PHE A 81 16.08 -19.84 -7.98
N SER A 82 15.54 -19.38 -6.87
CA SER A 82 15.60 -19.97 -5.52
C SER A 82 14.18 -20.00 -4.94
N GLY A 83 13.98 -20.69 -3.81
CA GLY A 83 12.70 -20.64 -3.08
C GLY A 83 12.26 -19.22 -2.70
N SER A 84 13.23 -18.32 -2.54
CA SER A 84 13.01 -16.90 -2.25
C SER A 84 12.72 -16.03 -3.48
N THR A 85 12.77 -16.59 -4.70
CA THR A 85 12.54 -15.81 -5.93
C THR A 85 11.08 -15.38 -6.06
N GLY A 86 10.87 -14.08 -6.27
CA GLY A 86 9.54 -13.48 -6.38
C GLY A 86 8.98 -12.98 -5.06
N ARG A 87 9.65 -13.27 -3.93
CA ARG A 87 9.30 -12.74 -2.62
C ARG A 87 9.87 -11.35 -2.41
N VAL A 88 9.13 -10.52 -1.69
CA VAL A 88 9.45 -9.10 -1.49
C VAL A 88 10.76 -8.92 -0.73
N LEU A 89 11.03 -9.76 0.27
CA LEU A 89 12.25 -9.73 1.08
C LEU A 89 13.27 -10.83 0.70
N GLY A 90 12.89 -11.80 -0.13
CA GLY A 90 13.73 -12.94 -0.49
C GLY A 90 15.02 -12.62 -1.26
N THR A 91 15.17 -11.40 -1.77
CA THR A 91 16.42 -10.90 -2.40
C THR A 91 17.20 -9.93 -1.51
N SER A 92 16.74 -9.70 -0.29
CA SER A 92 17.42 -8.86 0.68
C SER A 92 18.69 -9.53 1.17
N ARG A 93 19.76 -8.75 1.28
CA ARG A 93 21.04 -9.19 1.86
C ARG A 93 21.22 -8.69 3.30
N LEU A 94 20.22 -7.97 3.82
CA LEU A 94 20.24 -7.44 5.18
C LEU A 94 19.77 -8.51 6.16
N PRO A 95 20.39 -8.58 7.35
CA PRO A 95 20.01 -9.56 8.35
C PRO A 95 18.62 -9.27 8.93
N ARG A 96 18.01 -10.27 9.56
CA ARG A 96 16.64 -10.20 10.08
C ARG A 96 16.49 -9.06 11.09
N GLU A 97 17.48 -8.90 11.95
CA GLU A 97 17.54 -7.92 13.03
C GLU A 97 17.45 -6.50 12.47
N THR A 98 18.12 -6.23 11.34
CA THR A 98 18.04 -4.93 10.63
C THR A 98 16.63 -4.66 10.11
N TRP A 99 15.91 -5.68 9.62
CA TRP A 99 14.52 -5.52 9.19
C TRP A 99 13.55 -5.34 10.36
N MET A 100 13.79 -6.00 11.49
CA MET A 100 13.00 -5.81 12.70
C MET A 100 13.19 -4.40 13.27
N ALA A 101 14.43 -3.90 13.31
CA ALA A 101 14.71 -2.51 13.69
C ALA A 101 14.03 -1.52 12.72
N TYR A 102 14.02 -1.84 11.42
CA TYR A 102 13.32 -1.01 10.45
C TYR A 102 11.80 -1.05 10.60
N ALA A 103 11.21 -2.21 10.94
CA ALA A 103 9.79 -2.35 11.22
C ALA A 103 9.35 -1.44 12.38
N GLU A 104 10.15 -1.40 13.45
CA GLU A 104 9.94 -0.48 14.56
C GLU A 104 10.02 0.98 14.10
N CYS A 105 11.08 1.35 13.37
CA CYS A 105 11.23 2.70 12.82
C CYS A 105 10.05 3.11 11.92
N PHE A 106 9.50 2.15 11.16
CA PHE A 106 8.37 2.36 10.27
C PHE A 106 7.06 2.56 11.05
N ALA A 107 6.78 1.72 12.05
CA ALA A 107 5.62 1.84 12.92
C ALA A 107 5.64 3.16 13.73
N LEU A 108 6.83 3.62 14.12
CA LEU A 108 7.03 4.92 14.77
C LEU A 108 7.09 6.11 13.78
N MET A 109 6.95 5.85 12.47
CA MET A 109 7.01 6.82 11.38
C MET A 109 8.22 7.75 11.41
N LEU A 110 9.39 7.21 11.75
CA LEU A 110 10.60 8.01 11.83
C LEU A 110 10.97 8.57 10.44
N PRO A 111 11.60 9.76 10.39
CA PRO A 111 12.19 10.28 9.17
C PRO A 111 13.20 9.30 8.59
N LEU A 112 13.30 9.24 7.26
CA LEU A 112 14.11 8.24 6.58
C LEU A 112 15.61 8.28 6.96
N ARG A 113 16.12 9.48 7.28
CA ARG A 113 17.50 9.67 7.77
C ARG A 113 17.71 9.04 9.15
N GLU A 114 16.70 9.13 10.01
CA GLU A 114 16.73 8.51 11.33
C GLU A 114 16.62 6.98 11.22
N CYS A 115 15.73 6.48 10.33
CA CYS A 115 15.67 5.04 10.02
C CYS A 115 17.04 4.52 9.55
N ALA A 116 17.71 5.26 8.66
CA ALA A 116 19.03 4.90 8.15
C ALA A 116 20.08 4.81 9.27
N GLY A 117 20.12 5.80 10.17
CA GLY A 117 21.01 5.81 11.33
C GLY A 117 20.74 4.64 12.28
N ARG A 118 19.49 4.44 12.70
CA ARG A 118 19.11 3.36 13.63
C ARG A 118 19.36 1.96 13.06
N CYS A 119 19.20 1.79 11.75
CA CYS A 119 19.41 0.50 11.08
C CYS A 119 20.86 0.28 10.62
N GLY A 120 21.76 1.26 10.77
CA GLY A 120 23.15 1.17 10.30
C GLY A 120 23.29 1.04 8.78
N VAL A 121 22.37 1.62 8.01
CA VAL A 121 22.35 1.52 6.53
C VAL A 121 22.42 2.90 5.88
N CYS A 122 22.85 2.95 4.61
CA CYS A 122 22.82 4.20 3.87
C CYS A 122 21.38 4.64 3.54
N LEU A 123 21.17 5.93 3.29
CA LEU A 123 19.85 6.51 3.01
C LEU A 123 19.12 5.83 1.83
N LYS A 124 19.87 5.45 0.79
CA LYS A 124 19.32 4.73 -0.39
C LYS A 124 18.78 3.36 0.00
N THR A 125 19.49 2.64 0.87
CA THR A 125 19.05 1.35 1.39
C THR A 125 17.80 1.53 2.25
N ALA A 126 17.79 2.49 3.19
CA ALA A 126 16.60 2.79 3.99
C ALA A 126 15.37 3.15 3.14
N TRP A 127 15.56 3.89 2.04
CA TRP A 127 14.49 4.18 1.08
C TRP A 127 13.94 2.90 0.42
N THR A 128 14.83 2.02 -0.02
CA THR A 128 14.48 0.73 -0.63
C THR A 128 13.77 -0.18 0.37
N MET A 129 14.23 -0.20 1.63
CA MET A 129 13.57 -0.93 2.72
C MET A 129 12.14 -0.47 2.93
N ARG A 130 11.88 0.84 2.89
CA ARG A 130 10.52 1.40 3.01
C ARG A 130 9.58 0.83 1.96
N HIS A 131 9.99 0.85 0.70
CA HIS A 131 9.17 0.37 -0.42
C HIS A 131 8.89 -1.11 -0.32
N ARG A 132 9.91 -1.92 0.00
CA ARG A 132 9.73 -3.36 0.22
C ARG A 132 8.77 -3.64 1.37
N LEU A 133 8.87 -2.91 2.48
CA LEU A 133 7.95 -3.09 3.60
C LEU A 133 6.51 -2.71 3.23
N ILE A 134 6.31 -1.64 2.46
CA ILE A 134 4.98 -1.25 1.94
C ILE A 134 4.40 -2.35 1.04
N GLU A 135 5.21 -2.94 0.16
CA GLU A 135 4.78 -4.05 -0.68
C GLU A 135 4.47 -5.31 0.15
N CYS A 136 5.21 -5.58 1.23
CA CYS A 136 4.87 -6.65 2.16
C CYS A 136 3.51 -6.36 2.80
N LEU A 137 3.32 -5.18 3.39
CA LEU A 137 2.05 -4.80 4.02
C LEU A 137 0.87 -4.96 3.06
N LYS A 138 1.05 -4.58 1.79
CA LYS A 138 0.05 -4.77 0.75
C LYS A 138 -0.23 -6.25 0.44
N ALA A 139 0.80 -7.09 0.37
CA ALA A 139 0.67 -8.52 0.07
C ALA A 139 0.02 -9.32 1.21
N TYR A 140 0.30 -8.95 2.47
CA TYR A 140 -0.26 -9.59 3.66
C TYR A 140 -1.54 -8.91 4.17
N SER A 141 -1.97 -7.80 3.57
CA SER A 141 -3.26 -7.19 3.89
C SER A 141 -4.38 -8.06 3.33
N PRO A 142 -5.39 -8.41 4.14
CA PRO A 142 -6.52 -9.21 3.66
C PRO A 142 -7.33 -8.43 2.63
N ASP A 143 -7.97 -9.16 1.72
CA ASP A 143 -8.96 -8.57 0.82
C ASP A 143 -10.08 -7.90 1.63
N PHE A 144 -10.43 -6.68 1.25
CA PHE A 144 -11.58 -5.99 1.82
C PHE A 144 -12.87 -6.57 1.23
N ARG A 145 -13.67 -7.22 2.07
CA ARG A 145 -14.97 -7.79 1.72
C ARG A 145 -15.98 -7.46 2.80
N VAL A 146 -17.19 -7.11 2.38
CA VAL A 146 -18.34 -6.89 3.27
C VAL A 146 -19.30 -8.04 3.05
N GLY A 147 -19.59 -8.78 4.12
CA GLY A 147 -20.50 -9.93 4.07
C GLY A 147 -21.94 -9.50 3.79
N ARG A 148 -22.81 -10.48 3.50
CA ARG A 148 -24.25 -10.23 3.33
C ARG A 148 -24.82 -9.68 4.64
N GLY A 149 -25.51 -8.55 4.57
CA GLY A 149 -26.04 -7.86 5.75
C GLY A 149 -25.01 -7.04 6.54
N GLY A 150 -23.73 -7.07 6.13
CA GLY A 150 -22.68 -6.27 6.74
C GLY A 150 -22.68 -4.82 6.26
N ALA A 151 -22.15 -3.94 7.09
CA ALA A 151 -21.99 -2.52 6.80
C ALA A 151 -20.50 -2.14 6.72
N CYS A 152 -20.19 -1.16 5.88
CA CYS A 152 -18.90 -0.51 5.88
C CYS A 152 -19.03 1.00 5.78
N GLU A 153 -18.09 1.69 6.41
CA GLU A 153 -17.87 3.13 6.22
C GLU A 153 -16.74 3.32 5.22
N LEU A 154 -16.97 4.20 4.26
CA LEU A 154 -16.01 4.53 3.21
C LEU A 154 -15.81 6.04 3.21
N ASP A 155 -14.56 6.47 3.30
CA ASP A 155 -14.17 7.87 3.17
C ASP A 155 -13.13 8.03 2.07
N GLN A 156 -12.97 9.26 1.58
CA GLN A 156 -12.06 9.59 0.50
C GLN A 156 -11.22 10.81 0.87
N THR A 157 -9.90 10.62 0.86
CA THR A 157 -8.94 11.70 1.05
C THR A 157 -8.27 12.03 -0.28
N TYR A 158 -8.29 13.31 -0.67
CA TYR A 158 -7.68 13.77 -1.91
C TYR A 158 -6.28 14.32 -1.67
N LEU A 159 -5.28 13.70 -2.29
CA LEU A 159 -3.89 14.13 -2.23
C LEU A 159 -3.48 14.78 -3.56
N PRO A 160 -2.84 15.96 -3.56
CA PRO A 160 -2.25 16.53 -4.76
C PRO A 160 -1.28 15.56 -5.42
N GLU A 161 -1.48 15.27 -6.71
CA GLU A 161 -0.60 14.41 -7.47
C GLU A 161 0.78 15.06 -7.61
N SER A 162 1.80 14.36 -7.13
CA SER A 162 3.17 14.84 -7.03
C SER A 162 4.07 14.09 -7.99
N PHE A 163 4.61 14.81 -8.98
CA PHE A 163 5.59 14.30 -9.93
C PHE A 163 7.01 14.68 -9.50
N LYS A 164 7.35 14.42 -8.22
CA LYS A 164 8.69 14.68 -7.70
C LYS A 164 9.72 13.77 -8.40
N GLY A 165 10.93 14.29 -8.55
CA GLY A 165 12.03 13.59 -9.22
C GLY A 165 12.58 14.40 -10.39
N ASN A 166 13.76 14.01 -10.85
CA ASN A 166 14.34 14.55 -12.06
C ASN A 166 13.80 13.76 -13.27
N HIS A 167 13.03 14.43 -14.12
CA HIS A 167 12.46 13.84 -15.34
C HIS A 167 13.25 14.18 -16.61
N SER A 168 14.42 14.83 -16.49
CA SER A 168 15.19 15.31 -17.64
C SER A 168 15.76 14.18 -18.51
N LYS A 169 15.96 12.98 -17.95
CA LYS A 169 16.54 11.81 -18.63
C LYS A 169 15.49 10.79 -19.09
N GLY A 170 14.20 11.13 -19.05
CA GLY A 170 13.11 10.22 -19.38
C GLY A 170 12.15 10.80 -20.42
N SER A 171 11.30 9.94 -20.99
CA SER A 171 10.21 10.34 -21.89
C SER A 171 9.00 10.93 -21.15
N PHE A 172 9.09 11.13 -19.82
CA PHE A 172 7.99 11.59 -19.01
C PHE A 172 7.76 13.10 -19.22
N THR A 173 6.64 13.45 -19.84
CA THR A 173 6.16 14.83 -19.91
C THR A 173 5.13 15.08 -18.80
N LEU A 174 5.35 16.15 -18.02
CA LEU A 174 4.39 16.57 -17.01
C LEU A 174 3.02 16.86 -17.65
N PRO A 175 1.92 16.26 -17.17
CA PRO A 175 0.58 16.45 -17.75
C PRO A 175 -0.03 17.83 -17.42
N ARG A 176 0.74 18.71 -16.80
CA ARG A 176 0.37 20.06 -16.34
C ARG A 176 1.63 20.92 -16.23
N LYS A 177 1.48 22.25 -16.14
CA LYS A 177 2.61 23.14 -15.85
C LYS A 177 3.30 22.79 -14.53
N ALA A 178 4.63 22.99 -14.49
CA ALA A 178 5.43 22.82 -13.28
C ALA A 178 4.97 23.80 -12.19
N ARG A 179 5.10 23.38 -10.94
CA ARG A 179 4.69 24.18 -9.78
C ARG A 179 5.88 24.43 -8.90
N HIS A 180 5.97 25.64 -8.39
CA HIS A 180 7.01 25.98 -7.41
C HIS A 180 6.69 25.40 -6.02
N ARG A 181 5.40 25.23 -5.67
CA ARG A 181 4.95 24.69 -4.37
C ARG A 181 3.80 23.70 -4.52
N GLY A 182 3.71 22.73 -3.62
CA GLY A 182 2.68 21.67 -3.64
C GLY A 182 1.24 22.16 -3.49
N LYS A 183 1.02 23.37 -2.96
CA LYS A 183 -0.29 23.95 -2.60
C LYS A 183 -0.98 24.71 -3.74
N GLN A 184 -0.48 24.64 -4.97
CA GLN A 184 -1.09 25.34 -6.12
C GLN A 184 -2.29 24.61 -6.74
N VAL A 185 -2.70 23.44 -6.22
CA VAL A 185 -4.00 22.84 -6.61
C VAL A 185 -5.12 23.68 -6.01
N ARG A 186 -5.90 24.34 -6.85
CA ARG A 186 -7.05 25.17 -6.41
C ARG A 186 -8.38 24.43 -6.41
N ARG A 187 -8.51 23.38 -7.24
CA ARG A 187 -9.75 22.61 -7.36
C ARG A 187 -9.83 21.56 -6.24
N ARG A 188 -11.02 21.39 -5.67
CA ARG A 188 -11.32 20.30 -4.70
C ARG A 188 -11.94 19.11 -5.44
N GLY A 189 -11.76 17.91 -4.90
CA GLY A 189 -12.39 16.67 -5.40
C GLY A 189 -11.65 15.99 -6.55
N LEU A 190 -12.37 15.29 -7.43
CA LEU A 190 -11.81 14.56 -8.57
C LEU A 190 -11.35 15.53 -9.67
N SER A 191 -10.23 16.20 -9.43
CA SER A 191 -9.50 16.96 -10.45
C SER A 191 -8.43 16.07 -11.09
N ARG A 192 -8.01 16.41 -12.31
CA ARG A 192 -6.90 15.73 -13.02
C ARG A 192 -5.54 15.86 -12.31
N GLU A 193 -5.50 16.55 -11.17
CA GLU A 193 -4.29 16.89 -10.43
C GLU A 193 -4.32 16.33 -8.99
N GLN A 194 -5.30 15.51 -8.65
CA GLN A 194 -5.48 14.90 -7.33
C GLN A 194 -5.64 13.39 -7.46
N ILE A 195 -4.96 12.68 -6.58
CA ILE A 195 -5.14 11.24 -6.34
C ILE A 195 -6.21 11.11 -5.26
N CYS A 196 -7.26 10.36 -5.54
CA CYS A 196 -8.25 10.00 -4.54
C CYS A 196 -7.76 8.77 -3.80
N VAL A 197 -7.54 8.85 -2.49
CA VAL A 197 -7.23 7.71 -1.64
C VAL A 197 -8.52 7.35 -0.90
N MET A 198 -9.09 6.21 -1.26
CA MET A 198 -10.27 5.66 -0.62
C MET A 198 -9.84 4.85 0.60
N THR A 199 -10.43 5.16 1.74
CA THR A 199 -10.27 4.44 3.00
C THR A 199 -11.60 3.81 3.37
N GLY A 200 -11.56 2.61 3.92
CA GLY A 200 -12.79 1.93 4.34
C GLY A 200 -12.58 1.11 5.60
N VAL A 201 -13.64 0.99 6.40
CA VAL A 201 -13.69 0.11 7.57
C VAL A 201 -15.00 -0.66 7.53
N SER A 202 -14.95 -1.99 7.63
CA SER A 202 -16.15 -2.82 7.79
C SER A 202 -16.48 -3.01 9.28
N ASP A 203 -17.72 -3.41 9.55
CA ASP A 203 -18.13 -3.98 10.84
C ASP A 203 -17.22 -5.11 11.37
N SER A 204 -16.65 -5.91 10.47
CA SER A 204 -15.70 -6.99 10.78
C SER A 204 -14.26 -6.51 10.98
N GLU A 205 -14.06 -5.21 11.26
CA GLU A 205 -12.76 -4.53 11.42
C GLU A 205 -11.76 -4.73 10.25
N ARG A 206 -12.26 -5.03 9.05
CA ARG A 206 -11.40 -5.05 7.85
C ARG A 206 -11.19 -3.64 7.34
N HIS A 207 -9.96 -3.35 6.96
CA HIS A 207 -9.57 -2.03 6.46
C HIS A 207 -9.34 -2.07 4.95
N LEU A 208 -9.81 -1.03 4.26
CA LEU A 208 -9.50 -0.76 2.86
C LEU A 208 -8.61 0.48 2.78
N LEU A 209 -7.53 0.40 2.01
CA LEU A 209 -6.77 1.57 1.56
C LEU A 209 -6.48 1.41 0.07
N ARG A 210 -7.13 2.22 -0.78
CA ARG A 210 -7.02 2.12 -2.24
C ARG A 210 -6.77 3.48 -2.88
N GLY A 211 -5.63 3.63 -3.55
CA GLY A 211 -5.38 4.76 -4.43
C GLY A 211 -6.15 4.62 -5.75
N LEU A 212 -6.98 5.61 -6.06
CA LEU A 212 -7.68 5.79 -7.33
C LEU A 212 -6.98 6.92 -8.09
N GLY A 213 -6.36 6.58 -9.23
CA GLY A 213 -5.63 7.54 -10.05
C GLY A 213 -6.57 8.59 -10.67
N ALA A 214 -6.05 9.80 -10.88
CA ALA A 214 -6.80 10.94 -11.41
C ALA A 214 -7.46 10.70 -12.78
N ARG A 215 -7.04 9.66 -13.52
CA ARG A 215 -7.52 9.31 -14.87
C ARG A 215 -8.38 8.04 -14.94
N ARG A 216 -8.41 7.22 -13.89
CA ARG A 216 -9.13 5.93 -13.87
C ARG A 216 -9.65 5.71 -12.45
N GLY A 217 -10.93 6.00 -12.21
CA GLY A 217 -11.42 5.85 -10.84
C GLY A 217 -12.90 5.93 -10.55
N LEU A 218 -13.80 6.05 -11.53
CA LEU A 218 -15.25 5.93 -11.25
C LEU A 218 -16.07 5.26 -12.35
N ALA A 219 -15.46 4.83 -13.46
CA ALA A 219 -16.19 4.10 -14.50
C ALA A 219 -16.48 2.65 -14.12
N GLN A 220 -15.63 1.99 -13.32
CA GLN A 220 -15.80 0.58 -12.95
C GLN A 220 -16.71 0.35 -11.74
N ALA A 221 -17.15 1.40 -11.03
CA ALA A 221 -18.12 1.29 -9.95
C ALA A 221 -19.57 1.59 -10.38
N ARG A 222 -19.81 1.86 -11.68
CA ARG A 222 -21.13 2.17 -12.22
C ARG A 222 -21.79 0.94 -12.83
N GLY A 223 -22.19 0.01 -11.97
CA GLY A 223 -23.25 -0.98 -12.27
C GLY A 223 -24.67 -0.42 -12.07
N GLY A 224 -24.83 0.90 -11.91
CA GLY A 224 -26.12 1.57 -11.81
C GLY A 224 -26.04 2.93 -12.49
N GLY A 225 -27.05 3.25 -13.30
CA GLY A 225 -27.11 4.43 -14.16
C GLY A 225 -26.83 5.77 -13.46
N PRO A 226 -26.60 6.84 -14.23
CA PRO A 226 -26.21 8.14 -13.68
C PRO A 226 -27.30 8.68 -12.74
N PRO A 227 -26.95 9.15 -11.53
CA PRO A 227 -27.90 9.83 -10.66
C PRO A 227 -28.36 11.12 -11.33
N ARG A 228 -29.68 11.36 -11.30
CA ARG A 228 -30.28 12.60 -11.82
C ARG A 228 -29.68 13.83 -11.11
N PRO A 229 -29.40 14.93 -11.82
CA PRO A 229 -28.81 16.11 -11.22
C PRO A 229 -29.75 16.74 -10.19
N TYR A 230 -29.24 16.93 -8.98
CA TYR A 230 -29.89 17.66 -7.89
C TYR A 230 -30.09 19.13 -8.28
N ARG A 231 -31.35 19.58 -8.44
CA ARG A 231 -31.70 21.00 -8.58
C ARG A 231 -31.48 21.70 -7.23
N ARG A 232 -30.51 22.62 -7.17
CA ARG A 232 -30.29 23.50 -6.00
C ARG A 232 -31.45 24.49 -5.87
N GLY A 233 -32.30 24.32 -4.86
CA GLY A 233 -33.09 25.42 -4.31
C GLY A 233 -32.16 26.45 -3.65
N ARG A 234 -32.37 27.74 -3.92
CA ARG A 234 -31.66 28.84 -3.26
C ARG A 234 -32.11 28.89 -1.79
N GLY A 235 -31.19 28.69 -0.86
CA GLY A 235 -31.44 28.75 0.59
C GLY A 235 -30.15 28.99 1.36
N ARG A 236 -30.25 29.78 2.44
CA ARG A 236 -29.19 30.57 3.09
C ARG A 236 -28.10 29.75 3.79
N ARG A 237 -26.97 30.44 4.01
CA ARG A 237 -25.79 29.99 4.77
C ARG A 237 -26.18 29.60 6.20
N HIS A 238 -25.87 28.38 6.62
CA HIS A 238 -25.38 28.04 7.96
C HIS A 238 -24.58 26.73 7.89
N GLY A 239 -23.51 26.64 8.67
CA GLY A 239 -22.59 25.51 8.67
C GLY A 239 -23.17 24.28 9.37
N GLN A 240 -22.75 23.10 8.92
CA GLN A 240 -22.38 21.91 9.70
C GLN A 240 -22.08 20.76 8.73
N GLY A 241 -21.23 19.82 9.17
CA GLY A 241 -20.68 18.74 8.36
C GLY A 241 -21.73 17.85 7.72
N GLY A 242 -21.57 17.59 6.42
CA GLY A 242 -22.41 16.64 5.70
C GLY A 242 -22.01 15.21 6.04
N ARG A 243 -22.75 14.57 6.95
CA ARG A 243 -22.85 13.10 7.02
C ARG A 243 -23.48 12.62 5.70
N ILE A 244 -22.88 11.63 5.05
CA ILE A 244 -23.47 10.99 3.87
C ILE A 244 -23.91 9.57 4.22
N CYS A 245 -25.24 9.42 4.28
CA CYS A 245 -26.13 8.26 4.11
C CYS A 245 -25.63 6.84 4.38
N ARG A 246 -26.22 6.21 5.40
CA ARG A 246 -26.47 4.76 5.47
C ARG A 246 -27.27 4.33 4.23
N ARG A 247 -26.72 3.45 3.40
CA ARG A 247 -27.53 2.70 2.41
C ARG A 247 -27.58 1.25 2.85
N ALA A 248 -28.74 0.81 3.32
CA ALA A 248 -29.05 -0.61 3.42
C ALA A 248 -29.02 -1.18 1.99
N ALA A 249 -28.29 -2.28 1.79
CA ALA A 249 -28.34 -3.04 0.55
C ALA A 249 -29.77 -3.56 0.35
N ARG A 250 -30.41 -3.19 -0.76
CA ARG A 250 -31.69 -3.79 -1.18
C ARG A 250 -31.42 -5.15 -1.83
N PRO A 251 -32.32 -6.14 -1.66
CA PRO A 251 -32.11 -7.50 -2.11
C PRO A 251 -32.67 -7.70 -3.53
N GLU A 252 -31.83 -7.73 -4.56
CA GLU A 252 -32.17 -8.24 -5.90
C GLU A 252 -30.86 -8.70 -6.54
N GLY A 253 -30.68 -9.84 -7.19
CA GLY A 253 -31.48 -11.02 -7.52
C GLY A 253 -30.47 -11.95 -8.23
N CYS A 254 -30.55 -13.26 -7.99
CA CYS A 254 -29.70 -14.26 -8.63
C CYS A 254 -29.93 -14.25 -10.15
N LEU A 255 -28.88 -14.16 -10.97
CA LEU A 255 -28.87 -14.73 -12.32
C LEU A 255 -27.48 -15.28 -12.64
N ALA A 256 -27.54 -16.43 -13.32
CA ALA A 256 -26.51 -17.42 -13.63
C ALA A 256 -25.20 -16.89 -14.26
#